data_AF-A0A136H7Z3-F1
#
_entry.id   AF-A0A136H7Z3-F1
#
_cell.length_a   1.000
_cell.length_b   1.000
_cell.length_c   1.000
_cell.angle_alpha   90.00
_cell.angle_beta   90.00
_cell.angle_gamma   90.00
#
_symmetry.space_group_name_H-M   'P 1'
#
loop_
_entity.id
_entity.type
_entity.pdbx_description
1 polymer ?
#
loop_
_entity_poly.entity_id
_entity_poly.type
_entity_poly.pdbx_seq_one_letter_code
_entity_poly.pdbx_strand_id
1 'polypeptide(L)'
;HLKITRLNDDYFIDALSEQFPTLVNDKVVKKETLHQGDKINIGKHTLFYSQLSKVSSNNNPEAASFSLDPQALTKRPNELGTGNLQAMNGTDIGLVVTLNKAVTEINIADTTPAIIAKRHDGYYLSRLTDDLIINIDGQPITDETKLDHDATVNIGSNKYLFFIE
;
A
#
# COMPACT_ATOMS: atom_id res chain seq x y z
N HIS A 1 -19.62 -19.25 8.77
CA HIS A 1 -18.84 -18.63 9.87
C HIS A 1 -17.43 -19.19 9.85
N LEU A 2 -16.44 -18.37 10.15
CA LEU A 2 -15.03 -18.77 10.26
C LEU A 2 -14.38 -18.08 11.45
N LYS A 3 -13.22 -18.57 11.86
CA LYS A 3 -12.35 -17.94 12.83
C LYS A 3 -10.96 -17.76 12.23
N ILE A 4 -10.34 -16.61 12.46
CA ILE A 4 -8.92 -16.40 12.18
C ILE A 4 -8.20 -16.36 13.54
N THR A 5 -7.17 -17.18 13.68
CA THR A 5 -6.34 -17.26 14.88
C THR A 5 -4.91 -16.90 14.52
N ARG A 6 -4.33 -15.91 15.18
CA ARG A 6 -2.89 -15.66 15.10
C ARG A 6 -2.16 -16.54 16.12
N LEU A 7 -1.14 -17.25 15.68
CA LEU A 7 -0.23 -18.00 16.55
C LEU A 7 1.20 -17.65 16.15
N ASN A 8 1.93 -16.99 17.05
CA ASN A 8 3.22 -16.37 16.74
C ASN A 8 3.09 -15.35 15.59
N ASP A 9 3.78 -15.58 14.48
CA ASP A 9 3.72 -14.74 13.27
C ASP A 9 2.79 -15.29 12.19
N ASP A 10 2.29 -16.52 12.39
CA ASP A 10 1.41 -17.20 11.45
C ASP A 10 -0.06 -16.94 11.77
N TYR A 11 -0.88 -16.92 10.72
CA TYR A 11 -2.33 -16.81 10.83
C TYR A 11 -2.96 -18.09 10.31
N PHE A 12 -3.94 -18.60 11.06
CA PHE A 12 -4.67 -19.80 10.73
C PHE A 12 -6.15 -19.46 10.54
N ILE A 13 -6.77 -20.07 9.54
CA ILE A 13 -8.21 -20.01 9.33
C ILE A 13 -8.84 -21.33 9.75
N ASP A 14 -9.88 -21.27 10.57
CA ASP A 14 -10.70 -22.40 10.99
C ASP A 14 -12.14 -22.20 10.48
N ALA A 15 -12.68 -23.16 9.71
CA ALA A 15 -14.07 -23.15 9.28
C ALA A 15 -14.99 -23.58 10.43
N LEU A 16 -15.91 -22.69 10.85
CA LEU A 16 -16.81 -22.94 11.99
C LEU A 16 -18.19 -23.46 11.58
N SER A 17 -18.46 -23.60 10.27
CA SER A 17 -19.76 -24.05 9.77
C SER A 17 -19.58 -24.87 8.51
N GLU A 18 -20.27 -26.01 8.44
CA GLU A 18 -20.32 -26.86 7.24
C GLU A 18 -21.43 -26.42 6.27
N GLN A 19 -22.35 -25.54 6.69
CA GLN A 19 -23.43 -25.02 5.82
C GLN A 19 -22.92 -24.08 4.73
N PHE A 20 -21.79 -23.42 4.96
CA PHE A 20 -21.12 -22.55 4.00
C PHE A 20 -19.62 -22.86 4.03
N PRO A 21 -19.12 -23.68 3.08
CA PRO A 21 -17.71 -24.06 3.08
C PRO A 21 -16.83 -22.82 2.94
N THR A 22 -15.75 -22.78 3.71
CA THR A 22 -14.67 -21.82 3.53
C THR A 22 -13.73 -22.36 2.46
N LEU A 23 -13.47 -21.56 1.43
CA LEU A 23 -12.46 -21.88 0.43
C LEU A 23 -11.27 -20.94 0.59
N VAL A 24 -10.06 -21.48 0.48
CA VAL A 24 -8.82 -20.73 0.34
C VAL A 24 -8.23 -21.09 -1.01
N ASN A 25 -8.03 -20.11 -1.89
CA ASN A 25 -7.61 -20.29 -3.28
C ASN A 25 -8.44 -21.35 -4.01
N ASP A 26 -9.77 -21.20 -3.91
CA ASP A 26 -10.79 -22.09 -4.50
C ASP A 26 -10.78 -23.54 -3.99
N LYS A 27 -10.03 -23.84 -2.92
CA LYS A 27 -9.98 -25.14 -2.26
C LYS A 27 -10.73 -25.12 -0.94
N VAL A 28 -11.66 -26.06 -0.72
CA VAL A 28 -12.40 -26.18 0.55
C VAL A 28 -11.45 -26.57 1.68
N VAL A 29 -11.43 -25.79 2.75
CA VAL A 29 -10.55 -26.02 3.92
C VAL A 29 -11.37 -26.13 5.21
N LYS A 30 -10.94 -27.04 6.11
CA LYS A 30 -11.42 -27.07 7.50
C LYS A 30 -10.52 -26.22 8.40
N LYS A 31 -9.21 -26.34 8.20
CA LYS A 31 -8.16 -25.55 8.84
C LYS A 31 -6.98 -25.40 7.89
N GLU A 32 -6.47 -24.19 7.72
CA GLU A 32 -5.34 -23.91 6.82
C GLU A 32 -4.52 -22.72 7.37
N THR A 33 -3.24 -22.65 7.03
CA THR A 33 -2.41 -21.47 7.29
C THR A 33 -2.61 -20.45 6.17
N LEU A 34 -2.75 -19.16 6.53
CA LEU A 34 -2.88 -18.06 5.57
C LEU A 34 -1.51 -17.53 5.15
N HIS A 35 -1.35 -17.37 3.85
CA HIS A 35 -0.16 -16.82 3.20
C HIS A 35 -0.52 -15.56 2.42
N GLN A 36 0.45 -14.67 2.25
CA GLN A 36 0.30 -13.43 1.48
C GLN A 36 -0.39 -13.67 0.14
N GLY A 37 -1.46 -12.92 -0.13
CA GLY A 37 -2.23 -13.00 -1.37
C GLY A 37 -3.35 -14.04 -1.38
N ASP A 38 -3.54 -14.80 -0.29
CA ASP A 38 -4.60 -15.82 -0.24
C ASP A 38 -5.99 -15.20 -0.43
N LYS A 39 -6.75 -15.78 -1.37
CA LYS A 39 -8.15 -15.46 -1.62
C LYS A 39 -9.04 -16.38 -0.79
N ILE A 40 -9.87 -15.81 0.07
CA ILE A 40 -10.74 -16.54 0.98
C ILE A 40 -12.20 -16.32 0.56
N ASN A 41 -12.92 -17.38 0.23
CA ASN A 41 -14.34 -17.33 -0.14
C ASN A 41 -15.22 -17.97 0.93
N ILE A 42 -16.24 -17.25 1.39
CA ILE A 42 -17.25 -17.75 2.33
C ILE A 42 -18.64 -17.31 1.88
N GLY A 43 -19.43 -18.25 1.36
CA GLY A 43 -20.72 -17.93 0.75
C GLY A 43 -20.55 -16.92 -0.39
N LYS A 44 -21.16 -15.73 -0.25
CA LYS A 44 -21.08 -14.64 -1.24
C LYS A 44 -19.93 -13.65 -1.01
N HIS A 45 -19.15 -13.83 0.06
CA HIS A 45 -18.10 -12.90 0.46
C HIS A 45 -16.74 -13.40 -0.03
N THR A 46 -15.92 -12.48 -0.52
CA THR A 46 -14.52 -12.70 -0.89
C THR A 46 -13.66 -11.79 -0.04
N LEU A 47 -12.68 -12.36 0.64
CA LEU A 47 -11.65 -11.65 1.39
C LEU A 47 -10.30 -11.95 0.74
N PHE A 48 -9.38 -11.00 0.81
CA PHE A 48 -7.99 -11.22 0.44
C PHE A 48 -7.13 -11.00 1.67
N TYR A 49 -6.15 -11.87 1.84
CA TYR A 49 -5.21 -11.79 2.94
C TYR A 49 -3.92 -11.12 2.49
N SER A 50 -3.54 -10.05 3.19
CA SER A 50 -2.29 -9.33 2.96
C SER A 50 -1.66 -8.97 4.30
N GLN A 51 -0.38 -9.28 4.47
CA GLN A 51 0.44 -8.82 5.59
C GLN A 51 1.30 -7.65 5.16
N LEU A 52 1.50 -6.70 6.07
CA LEU A 52 2.49 -5.65 5.88
C LEU A 52 3.88 -6.28 5.99
N SER A 53 4.49 -6.61 4.85
CA SER A 53 5.91 -6.96 4.81
C SER A 53 6.69 -5.75 5.35
N LYS A 54 7.49 -5.96 6.39
CA LYS A 54 8.32 -4.91 6.98
C LYS A 54 9.15 -4.29 5.85
N VAL A 55 8.82 -3.06 5.47
CA VAL A 55 9.63 -2.26 4.54
C VAL A 55 11.02 -2.12 5.17
N SER A 56 11.96 -2.94 4.69
CA SER A 56 13.36 -2.94 5.13
C SER A 56 13.92 -1.53 4.93
N SER A 57 14.27 -0.89 6.04
CA SER A 57 14.74 0.48 6.08
C SER A 57 16.26 0.47 6.17
N ASN A 58 16.94 1.02 5.17
CA ASN A 58 18.27 1.59 5.38
C ASN A 58 18.08 2.97 6.01
N ASN A 59 18.21 3.03 7.33
CA ASN A 59 18.10 4.26 8.11
C ASN A 59 19.41 5.04 8.05
N ASN A 60 19.45 6.16 7.30
CA ASN A 60 20.38 7.24 7.56
C ASN A 60 19.58 8.48 8.01
N PRO A 61 19.56 8.81 9.32
CA PRO A 61 19.01 10.07 9.80
C PRO A 61 20.12 11.12 9.79
N GLU A 62 20.26 11.86 8.71
CA GLU A 62 21.09 13.08 8.71
C GLU A 62 20.18 14.30 8.84
N ALA A 63 20.19 14.84 10.07
CA ALA A 63 19.49 16.03 10.48
C ALA A 63 20.03 17.27 9.75
N ALA A 64 19.14 18.01 9.10
CA ALA A 64 19.37 19.41 8.73
C ALA A 64 18.49 20.30 9.59
N SER A 65 19.10 20.86 10.63
CA SER A 65 18.59 21.94 11.47
C SER A 65 18.35 23.19 10.62
N PHE A 66 17.12 23.69 10.57
CA PHE A 66 16.83 25.02 10.03
C PHE A 66 16.22 25.92 11.11
N SER A 67 16.89 27.05 11.33
CA SER A 67 16.57 28.10 12.30
C SER A 67 15.19 28.72 12.05
N LEU A 68 14.50 29.07 13.14
CA LEU A 68 13.17 29.67 13.16
C LEU A 68 13.26 31.21 13.01
N ASP A 69 12.64 31.75 11.97
CA ASP A 69 12.29 33.17 11.85
C ASP A 69 10.87 33.41 12.39
N PRO A 70 10.67 34.20 13.47
CA PRO A 70 9.35 34.39 14.07
C PRO A 70 8.65 35.61 13.47
N GLN A 71 8.07 35.50 12.27
CA GLN A 71 7.08 36.45 11.74
C GLN A 71 6.40 35.96 10.45
N ALA A 72 5.47 35.01 10.58
CA ALA A 72 4.50 34.69 9.51
C ALA A 72 3.23 34.04 10.10
N LEU A 73 2.53 34.72 11.01
CA LEU A 73 1.18 34.36 11.40
C LEU A 73 0.20 34.93 10.36
N THR A 74 -0.31 34.08 9.44
CA THR A 74 -1.63 34.16 8.73
C THR A 74 -1.69 33.36 7.41
N LYS A 75 -1.00 32.23 7.31
CA LYS A 75 -1.55 31.07 6.58
C LYS A 75 -1.42 29.89 7.52
N ARG A 76 -2.53 29.25 7.89
CA ARG A 76 -2.42 27.85 8.28
C ARG A 76 -1.76 27.20 7.06
N PRO A 77 -0.57 26.59 7.19
CA PRO A 77 -0.13 25.69 6.14
C PRO A 77 -1.31 24.76 5.92
N ASN A 78 -1.72 24.51 4.67
CA ASN A 78 -2.55 23.34 4.41
C ASN A 78 -1.80 22.20 5.11
N GLU A 79 -2.32 21.71 6.24
CA GLU A 79 -1.74 20.55 6.89
C GLU A 79 -1.95 19.44 5.88
N LEU A 80 -0.88 19.13 5.14
CA LEU A 80 -0.91 18.06 4.17
C LEU A 80 -1.31 16.82 4.97
N GLY A 81 -2.52 16.36 4.73
CA GLY A 81 -3.08 15.20 5.41
C GLY A 81 -2.20 13.98 5.23
N THR A 82 -2.53 12.91 5.93
CA THR A 82 -1.72 11.70 5.87
C THR A 82 -2.03 10.97 4.57
N GLY A 83 -1.08 11.00 3.63
CA GLY A 83 -1.17 10.25 2.39
C GLY A 83 -1.02 8.75 2.63
N ASN A 84 -1.85 7.97 1.95
CA ASN A 84 -1.88 6.53 2.00
C ASN A 84 -1.90 5.96 0.58
N LEU A 85 -1.29 4.80 0.40
CA LEU A 85 -1.30 4.05 -0.85
C LEU A 85 -1.88 2.66 -0.60
N GLN A 86 -3.03 2.36 -1.19
CA GLN A 86 -3.69 1.06 -1.06
C GLN A 86 -3.53 0.23 -2.32
N ALA A 87 -3.08 -1.02 -2.19
CA ALA A 87 -3.05 -1.96 -3.31
C ALA A 87 -4.47 -2.40 -3.69
N MET A 88 -4.81 -2.26 -4.97
CA MET A 88 -6.13 -2.55 -5.54
C MET A 88 -6.18 -3.89 -6.27
N ASN A 89 -5.03 -4.53 -6.49
CA ASN A 89 -4.92 -5.85 -7.10
C ASN A 89 -3.64 -6.56 -6.64
N GLY A 90 -3.45 -7.78 -7.15
CA GLY A 90 -2.27 -8.59 -6.85
C GLY A 90 -2.32 -9.25 -5.47
N THR A 91 -1.18 -9.76 -5.03
CA THR A 91 -0.98 -10.45 -3.75
C THR A 91 -1.11 -9.53 -2.54
N ASP A 92 -1.00 -8.22 -2.75
CA ASP A 92 -1.08 -7.21 -1.68
C ASP A 92 -2.44 -6.51 -1.66
N ILE A 93 -3.42 -6.94 -2.45
CA ILE A 93 -4.73 -6.28 -2.52
C ILE A 93 -5.34 -6.05 -1.13
N GLY A 94 -5.78 -4.81 -0.90
CA GLY A 94 -6.33 -4.35 0.37
C GLY A 94 -5.29 -3.79 1.34
N LEU A 95 -4.00 -4.10 1.17
CA LEU A 95 -2.92 -3.55 1.99
C LEU A 95 -2.84 -2.03 1.80
N VAL A 96 -2.78 -1.30 2.91
CA VAL A 96 -2.60 0.15 2.94
C VAL A 96 -1.21 0.46 3.51
N VAL A 97 -0.44 1.25 2.76
CA VAL A 97 0.86 1.77 3.16
C VAL A 97 0.74 3.26 3.43
N THR A 98 0.95 3.67 4.67
CA THR A 98 0.97 5.08 5.05
C THR A 98 2.28 5.74 4.62
N LEU A 99 2.17 6.86 3.92
CA LEU A 99 3.29 7.63 3.37
C LEU A 99 3.77 8.66 4.41
N ASN A 100 4.31 8.15 5.52
CA ASN A 100 4.82 8.94 6.64
C ASN A 100 6.29 9.38 6.48
N LYS A 101 7.04 8.73 5.59
CA LYS A 101 8.44 9.06 5.29
C LYS A 101 8.53 10.19 4.26
N ALA A 102 9.67 10.89 4.25
CA ALA A 102 9.95 11.90 3.22
C ALA A 102 10.00 11.28 1.82
N VAL A 103 10.51 10.06 1.71
CA VAL A 103 10.51 9.25 0.49
C VAL A 103 10.08 7.83 0.83
N THR A 104 9.15 7.28 0.05
CA THR A 104 8.73 5.89 0.10
C THR A 104 9.05 5.21 -1.22
N GLU A 105 9.84 4.15 -1.18
CA GLU A 105 10.14 3.32 -2.34
C GLU A 105 8.98 2.37 -2.64
N ILE A 106 8.64 2.24 -3.93
CA ILE A 106 7.69 1.24 -4.39
C ILE A 106 8.50 0.07 -4.94
N ASN A 107 8.49 -1.04 -4.22
CA ASN A 107 9.22 -2.24 -4.61
C ASN A 107 8.27 -3.24 -5.27
N ILE A 108 8.64 -3.71 -6.47
CA ILE A 108 7.88 -4.69 -7.24
C ILE A 108 8.86 -5.71 -7.79
N ALA A 109 8.67 -7.00 -7.43
CA ALA A 109 9.47 -8.12 -7.93
C ALA A 109 10.99 -7.85 -7.93
N ASP A 110 11.51 -7.48 -6.74
CA ASP A 110 12.94 -7.17 -6.49
C ASP A 110 13.49 -5.93 -7.21
N THR A 111 12.64 -5.13 -7.85
CA THR A 111 13.00 -3.84 -8.47
C THR A 111 12.33 -2.67 -7.76
N THR A 112 12.89 -1.46 -7.90
CA THR A 112 12.31 -0.21 -7.37
C THR A 112 11.96 0.72 -8.53
N PRO A 113 10.85 0.48 -9.27
CA PRO A 113 10.50 1.24 -10.46
C PRO A 113 10.09 2.68 -10.18
N ALA A 114 9.69 3.00 -8.95
CA ALA A 114 9.23 4.33 -8.56
C ALA A 114 9.43 4.66 -7.09
N ILE A 115 9.45 5.95 -6.79
CA ILE A 115 9.40 6.49 -5.43
C ILE A 115 8.25 7.48 -5.30
N ILE A 116 7.72 7.61 -4.07
CA ILE A 116 6.80 8.68 -3.70
C ILE A 116 7.49 9.60 -2.70
N ALA A 117 7.67 10.86 -3.07
CA ALA A 117 8.20 11.90 -2.20
C ALA A 117 7.06 12.69 -1.54
N LYS A 118 7.12 12.82 -0.21
CA LYS A 118 6.27 13.73 0.58
C LYS A 118 6.93 15.09 0.67
N ARG A 119 6.27 16.12 0.16
CA ARG A 119 6.70 17.52 0.22
C ARG A 119 5.71 18.34 1.05
N HIS A 120 5.99 19.63 1.28
CA HIS A 120 5.11 20.49 2.07
C HIS A 120 3.74 20.75 1.40
N ASP A 121 3.65 20.58 0.08
CA ASP A 121 2.46 20.92 -0.72
C ASP A 121 1.77 19.69 -1.33
N GLY A 122 2.29 18.48 -1.13
CA GLY A 122 1.72 17.28 -1.73
C GLY A 122 2.63 16.06 -1.73
N TYR A 123 2.14 15.04 -2.43
CA TYR A 123 2.85 13.80 -2.70
C TYR A 123 3.18 13.73 -4.19
N TYR A 124 4.39 13.30 -4.51
CA TYR A 124 4.93 13.29 -5.87
C TYR A 124 5.45 11.90 -6.19
N LEU A 125 4.99 11.31 -7.29
CA LEU A 125 5.48 10.02 -7.77
C LEU A 125 6.50 10.25 -8.88
N SER A 126 7.69 9.70 -8.72
CA SER A 126 8.78 9.80 -9.70
C SER A 126 9.10 8.42 -10.25
N ARG A 127 9.19 8.31 -11.58
CA ARG A 127 9.64 7.10 -12.27
C ARG A 127 11.16 6.96 -12.17
N LEU A 128 11.64 5.77 -11.82
CA LEU A 128 13.07 5.46 -11.68
C LEU A 128 13.61 4.48 -12.73
N THR A 129 12.74 3.84 -13.52
CA THR A 129 13.16 2.82 -14.48
C THR A 129 12.30 2.85 -15.74
N ASP A 130 12.93 2.65 -16.91
CA ASP A 130 12.25 2.64 -18.21
C ASP A 130 11.56 1.32 -18.56
N ASP A 131 11.89 0.25 -17.84
CA ASP A 131 11.39 -1.12 -18.09
C ASP A 131 9.90 -1.29 -17.74
N LEU A 132 9.36 -0.42 -16.89
CA LEU A 132 7.98 -0.46 -16.44
C LEU A 132 7.24 0.81 -16.84
N ILE A 133 6.05 0.62 -17.41
CA ILE A 133 5.11 1.71 -17.69
C ILE A 133 4.42 2.08 -16.37
N ILE A 134 4.41 3.38 -16.08
CA ILE A 134 3.72 3.96 -14.93
C ILE A 134 2.64 4.89 -15.45
N ASN A 135 1.40 4.65 -15.04
CA ASN A 135 0.28 5.53 -15.35
C ASN A 135 -0.33 6.10 -14.08
N ILE A 136 -0.72 7.37 -14.12
CA ILE A 136 -1.54 8.03 -13.10
C ILE A 136 -2.85 8.44 -13.77
N ASP A 137 -3.97 7.96 -13.25
CA ASP A 137 -5.32 8.15 -13.81
C ASP A 137 -5.41 7.79 -15.31
N GLY A 138 -4.68 6.72 -15.68
CA GLY A 138 -4.62 6.21 -17.04
C GLY A 138 -3.68 6.98 -17.98
N GLN A 139 -3.04 8.05 -17.52
CA GLN A 139 -2.04 8.78 -18.30
C GLN A 139 -0.62 8.30 -17.98
N PRO A 140 0.19 7.90 -18.98
CA PRO A 140 1.56 7.51 -18.74
C PRO A 140 2.39 8.71 -18.30
N ILE A 141 3.22 8.50 -17.28
CA ILE A 141 4.19 9.50 -16.83
C ILE A 141 5.59 9.11 -17.31
N THR A 142 6.41 10.11 -17.63
CA THR A 142 7.80 9.90 -18.05
C THR A 142 8.82 10.28 -16.98
N ASP A 143 8.42 11.14 -16.03
CA ASP A 143 9.29 11.73 -15.01
C ASP A 143 8.55 11.76 -13.66
N GLU A 144 8.46 12.92 -13.02
CA GLU A 144 7.68 13.15 -11.81
C GLU A 144 6.28 13.69 -12.10
N THR A 145 5.29 13.28 -11.29
CA THR A 145 3.94 13.85 -11.32
C THR A 145 3.35 13.91 -9.92
N LYS A 146 2.62 14.99 -9.62
CA LYS A 146 1.92 15.17 -8.35
C LYS A 146 0.72 14.23 -8.27
N LEU A 147 0.53 13.60 -7.11
CA LEU A 147 -0.63 12.75 -6.84
C LEU A 147 -1.75 13.60 -6.22
N ASP A 148 -2.90 13.61 -6.89
CA ASP A 148 -4.14 14.17 -6.36
C ASP A 148 -4.86 13.14 -5.48
N HIS A 149 -5.71 13.60 -4.56
CA HIS A 149 -6.55 12.71 -3.76
C HIS A 149 -7.40 11.80 -4.66
N ASP A 150 -7.48 10.51 -4.33
CA ASP A 150 -8.12 9.43 -5.10
C ASP A 150 -7.44 9.07 -6.44
N ALA A 151 -6.20 9.53 -6.68
CA ALA A 151 -5.45 9.17 -7.87
C ALA A 151 -5.23 7.64 -7.97
N THR A 152 -5.54 7.09 -9.14
CA THR A 152 -5.24 5.69 -9.46
C THR A 152 -3.85 5.58 -10.05
N VAL A 153 -2.97 4.82 -9.40
CA VAL A 153 -1.60 4.61 -9.84
C VAL A 153 -1.44 3.19 -10.38
N ASN A 154 -0.95 3.06 -11.61
CA ASN A 154 -0.61 1.79 -12.23
C ASN A 154 0.88 1.70 -12.48
N ILE A 155 1.51 0.63 -12.00
CA ILE A 155 2.94 0.36 -12.22
C ILE A 155 3.06 -1.07 -12.74
N GLY A 156 3.28 -1.20 -14.06
CA GLY A 156 3.18 -2.48 -14.74
C GLY A 156 1.78 -3.09 -14.60
N SER A 157 1.69 -4.29 -14.01
CA SER A 157 0.42 -4.97 -13.73
C SER A 157 -0.22 -4.59 -12.39
N ASN A 158 0.50 -3.90 -11.50
CA ASN A 158 0.02 -3.52 -10.18
C ASN A 158 -0.79 -2.23 -10.24
N LYS A 159 -1.88 -2.17 -9.49
CA LYS A 159 -2.78 -1.04 -9.36
C LYS A 159 -2.87 -0.64 -7.91
N TYR A 160 -2.76 0.66 -7.66
CA TYR A 160 -2.87 1.27 -6.35
C TYR A 160 -3.85 2.44 -6.39
N LEU A 161 -4.44 2.74 -5.24
CA LEU A 161 -5.23 3.94 -4.97
C LEU A 161 -4.46 4.80 -3.99
N PHE A 162 -4.16 6.03 -4.36
CA PHE A 162 -3.63 7.03 -3.45
C PHE A 162 -4.76 7.88 -2.88
N PHE A 163 -4.74 8.12 -1.58
CA PHE A 163 -5.69 9.00 -0.92
C PHE A 163 -5.03 9.71 0.27
N ILE A 164 -5.68 10.77 0.73
CA ILE A 164 -5.20 11.63 1.83
C ILE A 164 -6.28 11.62 2.91
N GLU A 165 -5.89 11.31 4.15
CA GLU A 165 -6.73 11.39 5.37
C GLU A 165 -6.53 12.69 6.15
#